data_AF-A0A966YX19-F1
#
_entry.id   AF-A0A966YX19-F1
#
_cell.length_a   1.000
_cell.length_b   1.000
_cell.length_c   1.000
_cell.angle_alpha   90.00
_cell.angle_beta   90.00
_cell.angle_gamma   90.00
#
_symmetry.space_group_name_H-M   'P 1'
#
loop_
_entity.id
_entity.type
_entity.pdbx_description
1 polymer ?
#
loop_
_entity_poly.entity_id
_entity_poly.type
_entity_poly.pdbx_seq_one_letter_code
_entity_poly.pdbx_strand_id
1 'polypeptide(L)' 'MKPINLNQPYLSTRQSAKVLQVSLGTVQKMVELGELTAWKTRGGHRRILTSSLNQ' A
#
# COMPACT_ATOMS: atom_id res chain seq x y z
N MET A 1 9.41 -8.75 -12.78
CA MET A 1 8.57 -8.09 -11.76
C MET A 1 9.48 -7.65 -10.61
N LYS A 2 9.34 -6.44 -10.06
CA LYS A 2 10.21 -5.98 -8.96
C LYS A 2 9.86 -6.76 -7.67
N PRO A 3 10.83 -7.34 -6.95
CA PRO A 3 10.56 -8.05 -5.70
C PRO A 3 9.93 -7.08 -4.68
N ILE A 4 8.99 -7.60 -3.88
CA ILE A 4 8.40 -6.85 -2.77
C ILE A 4 9.45 -6.84 -1.66
N ASN A 5 9.90 -5.65 -1.28
CA ASN A 5 10.85 -5.49 -0.18
C ASN A 5 10.10 -4.86 1.00
N LEU A 6 9.82 -5.67 2.01
CA LEU A 6 9.10 -5.26 3.23
C LEU A 6 9.96 -4.36 4.14
N ASN A 7 11.27 -4.24 3.89
CA ASN A 7 12.14 -3.31 4.61
C ASN A 7 12.08 -1.88 4.03
N GLN A 8 11.33 -1.67 2.94
CA GLN A 8 11.08 -0.32 2.45
C GLN A 8 10.02 0.35 3.32
N PRO A 9 10.15 1.65 3.63
CA PRO A 9 9.17 2.37 4.44
C PRO A 9 7.82 2.51 3.74
N TYR A 10 7.79 2.44 2.41
CA TYR A 10 6.57 2.58 1.62
C TYR A 10 6.48 1.55 0.50
N LEU A 11 5.27 1.04 0.30
CA LEU A 11 4.89 0.16 -0.80
C LEU A 11 3.89 0.85 -1.73
N SER A 12 3.84 0.40 -2.98
CA SER A 12 2.76 0.78 -3.89
C SER A 12 1.46 0.06 -3.53
N THR A 13 0.33 0.55 -4.04
CA THR A 13 -0.98 -0.13 -3.89
C THR A 13 -0.94 -1.57 -4.37
N ARG A 14 -0.24 -1.84 -5.48
CA ARG A 14 -0.10 -3.20 -6.03
C ARG A 14 0.78 -4.10 -5.17
N GLN A 15 1.84 -3.57 -4.58
CA GLN A 15 2.69 -4.35 -3.66
C GLN A 15 1.92 -4.66 -2.37
N SER A 16 1.23 -3.68 -1.81
CA SER A 16 0.43 -3.84 -0.59
C SER A 16 -0.70 -4.87 -0.77
N ALA A 17 -1.35 -4.86 -1.94
CA ALA A 17 -2.37 -5.86 -2.29
C ALA A 17 -1.82 -7.29 -2.28
N LYS A 18 -0.57 -7.47 -2.74
CA LYS A 18 0.10 -8.76 -2.71
C LYS A 18 0.52 -9.19 -1.31
N VAL A 19 0.96 -8.25 -0.47
CA VAL A 19 1.33 -8.51 0.93
C VAL A 19 0.11 -8.96 1.73
N LEU A 20 -1.00 -8.24 1.59
CA LEU A 20 -2.26 -8.51 2.29
C LEU A 20 -3.10 -9.63 1.64
N GLN A 21 -2.69 -10.15 0.48
CA GLN A 21 -3.44 -11.12 -0.32
C GLN A 21 -4.87 -10.67 -0.66
N VAL A 22 -5.07 -9.37 -0.87
CA VAL A 22 -6.37 -8.78 -1.24
C VAL A 22 -6.32 -8.13 -2.63
N SER A 23 -7.49 -7.71 -3.12
CA SER A 23 -7.56 -6.99 -4.39
C SER A 23 -6.99 -5.56 -4.28
N LEU A 24 -6.58 -4.99 -5.42
CA LEU A 24 -6.08 -3.61 -5.46
C LEU A 24 -7.16 -2.60 -5.06
N GLY A 25 -8.43 -2.88 -5.39
CA GLY A 25 -9.57 -2.07 -4.97
C GLY A 25 -9.83 -2.16 -3.46
N THR A 26 -9.59 -3.32 -2.84
CA THR A 26 -9.67 -3.49 -1.38
C THR A 26 -8.64 -2.59 -0.70
N VAL A 27 -7.38 -2.61 -1.15
CA VAL A 27 -6.34 -1.73 -0.60
C VAL A 27 -6.70 -0.24 -0.77
N GLN A 28 -7.28 0.14 -1.92
CA GLN A 28 -7.74 1.52 -2.13
C GLN A 28 -8.84 1.91 -1.14
N LYS A 29 -9.82 1.02 -0.91
CA LYS A 29 -10.87 1.24 0.10
C LYS A 29 -10.28 1.34 1.50
N MET A 30 -9.36 0.46 1.89
CA MET A 30 -8.69 0.51 3.20
C MET A 30 -7.95 1.85 3.40
N VAL A 31 -7.32 2.38 2.36
CA VAL A 31 -6.71 3.73 2.41
C VAL A 31 -7.77 4.82 2.54
N GLU A 32 -8.88 4.73 1.80
CA GLU A 32 -9.98 5.70 1.86
C GLU A 32 -10.72 5.69 3.20
N LEU A 33 -10.82 4.52 3.84
CA LEU A 33 -11.38 4.31 5.17
C LEU A 33 -10.40 4.69 6.30
N GLY A 34 -9.13 4.95 5.98
CA GLY A 34 -8.09 5.28 6.96
C GLY A 34 -7.48 4.08 7.68
N GLU A 35 -7.83 2.85 7.30
CA GLU A 35 -7.22 1.62 7.81
C GLU A 35 -5.75 1.47 7.39
N LEU A 36 -5.38 1.99 6.21
CA LEU A 36 -4.01 2.04 5.74
C LEU A 36 -3.52 3.47 5.59
N THR A 37 -2.37 3.76 6.19
CA THR A 37 -1.73 5.07 6.04
C THR A 37 -1.10 5.17 4.67
N ALA A 38 -1.54 6.12 3.85
CA ALA A 38 -0.97 6.35 2.54
C ALA A 38 -0.97 7.82 2.13
N TRP A 39 -0.05 8.18 1.25
CA TRP A 39 0.01 9.51 0.65
C TRP A 39 0.08 9.43 -0.87
N LYS A 40 -0.39 10.49 -1.54
CA LYS A 40 -0.37 10.61 -3.00
C LYS A 40 0.83 11.44 -3.42
N THR A 41 1.67 10.88 -4.27
CA THR A 41 2.77 11.60 -4.91
C THR A 41 2.22 12.65 -5.90
N ARG A 42 3.04 13.64 -6.26
CA ARG A 42 2.72 14.61 -7.32
C ARG A 42 2.30 13.96 -8.64
N GLY A 43 2.87 12.80 -8.99
CA GLY A 43 2.51 12.04 -10.19
C GLY A 43 1.25 11.17 -10.06
N GLY A 44 0.49 11.28 -8.97
CA GLY A 44 -0.77 10.57 -8.77
C GLY A 44 -0.65 9.15 -8.20
N HIS A 45 0.56 8.60 -8.09
CA HIS A 45 0.78 7.28 -7.48
C HIS A 45 0.62 7.35 -5.96
N ARG A 46 0.01 6.31 -5.37
CA ARG A 46 -0.12 6.16 -3.91
C ARG A 46 1.07 5.40 -3.32
N ARG A 47 1.53 5.85 -2.16
CA ARG A 47 2.59 5.25 -1.34
C ARG A 47 2.00 4.90 0.02
N ILE A 48 1.90 3.61 0.30
CA ILE A 48 1.31 3.05 1.51
C ILE A 48 2.44 2.76 2.48
N LEU A 49 2.29 3.20 3.72
CA LEU A 49 3.27 2.98 4.77
C LEU A 49 3.33 1.49 5.10
N THR A 50 4.52 0.89 5.07
CA THR A 50 4.64 -0.56 5.29
C THR A 50 4.24 -0.96 6.71
N SER A 51 4.48 -0.10 7.71
CA SER A 51 4.09 -0.36 9.10
C SER A 51 2.58 -0.41 9.31
N SER A 52 1.77 0.24 8.46
CA SER A 52 0.30 0.15 8.58
C SER A 52 -0.26 -1.17 8.03
N LEU A 53 0.54 -1.99 7.35
CA LEU A 53 0.11 -3.30 6.84
C LEU A 53 0.15 -4.40 7.91
N ASN A 54 0.86 -4.18 9.01
CA ASN A 54 1.05 -5.14 10.11
C ASN A 54 0.27 -4.72 11.38
N GLN A 55 -0.71 -3.82 11.27
CA GLN A 55 -1.56 -3.43 12.39
C GLN A 55 -2.60 -4.51 12.71
#